data_AF-A0A352REI8-F1
#
_entry.id   AF-A0A352REI8-F1
#
_cell.length_a   1.000
_cell.length_b   1.000
_cell.length_c   1.000
_cell.angle_alpha   90.00
_cell.angle_beta   90.00
_cell.angle_gamma   90.00
#
_symmetry.space_group_name_H-M   'P 1'
#
loop_
_entity.id
_entity.type
_entity.pdbx_description
1 polymer ?
#
loop_
_entity_poly.entity_id
_entity_poly.type
_entity_poly.pdbx_seq_one_letter_code
_entity_poly.pdbx_strand_id
1 'polypeptide(L)'
;MSKNKLIFLTAFVGFVGLTVYALWKEVSRGTAQLQYSISGVILSGPGARGIVKTDNAHVLLFDPETFELVASKILNPFLPPSTFSIGQDDASQPLSGSYRLLVLTDKNGDPNLPTAGEVIGPLSQPLPLGTEGVKYSVDRPFQVFPSELLAVETDSPDTSIRGTITVAPELQSKLGLEDRLVIMLFDPQQGRPVAIKMLPSFRPPQNFSIGQTNAMGGQQLSGKYSLRILTDKNSQPFQSVPGEIIGRSQGLISLGTGDLEFELDQPYIR
;
A
#
# COMPACT_ATOMS: atom_id res chain seq x y z
N MET A 1 -69.45 -12.36 4.30
CA MET A 1 -68.38 -11.78 3.45
C MET A 1 -68.20 -12.70 2.24
N SER A 2 -68.30 -12.21 1.00
CA SER A 2 -68.14 -13.09 -0.18
C SER A 2 -66.72 -13.65 -0.23
N LYS A 3 -66.55 -14.94 -0.60
CA LYS A 3 -65.26 -15.64 -0.67
C LYS A 3 -64.16 -14.81 -1.34
N ASN A 4 -64.51 -14.04 -2.37
CA ASN A 4 -63.58 -13.17 -3.09
C ASN A 4 -63.02 -12.05 -2.21
N LYS A 5 -63.83 -11.44 -1.32
CA LYS A 5 -63.34 -10.41 -0.39
C LYS A 5 -62.35 -10.98 0.63
N LEU A 6 -62.55 -12.22 1.07
CA LEU A 6 -61.63 -12.88 2.00
C LEU A 6 -60.29 -13.20 1.33
N ILE A 7 -60.32 -13.73 0.10
CA ILE A 7 -59.10 -14.01 -0.69
C ILE A 7 -58.31 -12.73 -0.95
N PHE A 8 -58.99 -11.64 -1.36
CA PHE A 8 -58.36 -10.35 -1.57
C PHE A 8 -57.75 -9.78 -0.28
N LEU A 9 -58.45 -9.89 0.85
CA LEU A 9 -57.93 -9.42 2.13
C LEU A 9 -56.68 -10.20 2.56
N THR A 10 -56.70 -11.53 2.43
CA THR A 10 -55.55 -12.37 2.79
C THR A 10 -54.35 -12.11 1.87
N ALA A 11 -54.58 -11.97 0.56
CA ALA A 11 -53.52 -11.63 -0.40
C ALA A 11 -52.94 -10.23 -0.13
N PHE A 12 -53.79 -9.26 0.20
CA PHE A 12 -53.37 -7.91 0.54
C PHE A 12 -52.52 -7.88 1.83
N VAL A 13 -52.96 -8.57 2.89
CA VAL A 13 -52.19 -8.68 4.14
C VAL A 13 -50.85 -9.39 3.90
N GLY A 14 -50.83 -10.45 3.09
CA GLY A 14 -49.60 -11.14 2.70
C GLY A 14 -48.62 -10.23 1.94
N PHE A 15 -49.13 -9.46 0.97
CA PHE A 15 -48.33 -8.51 0.20
C PHE A 15 -47.75 -7.39 1.09
N VAL A 16 -48.56 -6.82 1.98
CA VAL A 16 -48.10 -5.80 2.93
C VAL A 16 -47.03 -6.37 3.86
N GLY A 17 -47.23 -7.58 4.40
CA GLY A 17 -46.25 -8.26 5.25
C GLY A 17 -44.91 -8.49 4.55
N LEU A 18 -44.93 -8.97 3.30
CA LEU A 18 -43.71 -9.16 2.50
C LEU A 18 -43.00 -7.84 2.19
N THR A 19 -43.76 -6.79 1.89
CA THR A 19 -43.21 -5.46 1.58
C THR A 19 -42.54 -4.85 2.81
N VAL A 20 -43.19 -4.91 3.97
CA VAL A 20 -42.62 -4.44 5.24
C VAL A 20 -41.36 -5.24 5.61
N TYR A 21 -41.38 -6.56 5.44
CA TYR A 21 -40.21 -7.40 5.70
C TYR A 21 -39.05 -7.08 4.76
N ALA A 22 -39.32 -6.90 3.46
CA ALA A 22 -38.30 -6.54 2.48
C ALA A 22 -37.68 -5.17 2.78
N LEU A 23 -38.51 -4.17 3.13
CA LEU A 23 -38.04 -2.86 3.56
C LEU A 23 -37.20 -2.94 4.83
N TRP A 24 -37.63 -3.71 5.82
CA TRP A 24 -36.87 -3.92 7.06
C TRP A 24 -35.51 -4.55 6.77
N LYS A 25 -35.46 -5.56 5.91
CA LYS A 25 -34.22 -6.22 5.50
C LYS A 25 -33.29 -5.27 4.76
N GLU A 26 -33.82 -4.41 3.90
CA GLU A 26 -33.03 -3.43 3.16
C GLU A 26 -32.47 -2.33 4.08
N VAL A 27 -33.27 -1.85 5.04
CA VAL A 27 -32.82 -0.92 6.07
C VAL A 27 -31.75 -1.57 6.97
N SER A 28 -31.94 -2.84 7.35
CA SER A 28 -30.97 -3.59 8.15
C SER A 28 -29.66 -3.82 7.39
N ARG A 29 -29.75 -4.06 6.08
CA ARG A 29 -28.58 -4.21 5.19
C ARG A 29 -27.83 -2.89 5.05
N GLY A 30 -28.54 -1.79 4.82
CA GLY A 30 -27.94 -0.45 4.74
C GLY A 30 -27.28 -0.02 6.04
N THR A 31 -27.92 -0.27 7.19
CA THR A 31 -27.35 0.04 8.52
C THR A 31 -26.12 -0.80 8.84
N ALA A 32 -26.12 -2.10 8.47
CA ALA A 32 -24.92 -2.93 8.60
C ALA A 32 -23.79 -2.41 7.69
N GLN A 33 -24.08 -2.05 6.44
CA GLN A 33 -23.08 -1.51 5.52
C GLN A 33 -22.50 -0.18 6.01
N LEU A 34 -23.31 0.68 6.62
CA LEU A 34 -22.86 1.92 7.27
C LEU A 34 -21.98 1.64 8.48
N GLN A 35 -22.37 0.72 9.35
CA GLN A 35 -21.60 0.37 10.57
C GLN A 35 -20.18 -0.13 10.25
N TYR A 36 -19.98 -0.77 9.10
CA TYR A 36 -18.69 -1.31 8.67
C TYR A 36 -18.03 -0.50 7.55
N SER A 37 -18.38 0.79 7.42
CA SER A 37 -17.75 1.68 6.44
C SER A 37 -17.47 3.08 6.99
N ILE A 38 -16.61 3.80 6.28
CA ILE A 38 -16.36 5.23 6.46
C ILE A 38 -16.88 5.91 5.18
N SER A 39 -17.74 6.92 5.34
CA SER A 39 -18.37 7.60 4.21
C SER A 39 -18.31 9.12 4.33
N GLY A 40 -18.35 9.79 3.17
CA GLY A 40 -18.22 11.23 3.14
C GLY A 40 -18.16 11.83 1.73
N VAL A 41 -17.59 13.03 1.65
CA VAL A 41 -17.40 13.80 0.42
C VAL A 41 -15.94 14.20 0.29
N ILE A 42 -15.36 13.93 -0.88
CA ILE A 42 -14.05 14.40 -1.30
C ILE A 42 -14.21 15.74 -2.02
N LEU A 43 -13.46 16.74 -1.58
CA LEU A 43 -13.43 18.11 -2.08
C LEU A 43 -12.09 18.42 -2.74
N SER A 44 -12.09 19.37 -3.66
CA SER A 44 -10.85 19.92 -4.23
C SER A 44 -10.40 21.12 -3.40
N GLY A 45 -9.18 21.04 -2.86
CA GLY A 45 -8.52 22.10 -2.12
C GLY A 45 -7.73 23.06 -3.03
N PRO A 46 -7.16 24.15 -2.47
CA PRO A 46 -6.56 25.24 -3.25
C PRO A 46 -5.37 24.83 -4.13
N GLY A 47 -4.63 23.77 -3.75
CA GLY A 47 -3.50 23.23 -4.51
C GLY A 47 -3.84 22.04 -5.41
N ALA A 48 -5.09 21.57 -5.41
CA ALA A 48 -5.53 20.47 -6.27
C ALA A 48 -5.93 20.99 -7.66
N ARG A 49 -4.92 21.17 -8.51
CA ARG A 49 -5.08 21.60 -9.91
C ARG A 49 -4.89 20.42 -10.86
N GLY A 50 -5.64 20.42 -11.96
CA GLY A 50 -5.42 19.47 -13.06
C GLY A 50 -6.22 18.16 -12.96
N ILE A 51 -7.17 18.05 -12.03
CA ILE A 51 -8.15 16.96 -12.03
C ILE A 51 -9.10 17.16 -13.23
N VAL A 52 -9.21 16.15 -14.09
CA VAL A 52 -10.16 16.11 -15.20
C VAL A 52 -11.17 14.98 -15.01
N LYS A 53 -12.33 15.07 -15.68
CA LYS A 53 -13.46 14.14 -15.49
C LYS A 53 -13.14 12.66 -15.79
N THR A 54 -12.02 12.39 -16.47
CA THR A 54 -11.55 11.04 -16.80
C THR A 54 -10.61 10.45 -15.76
N ASP A 55 -10.21 11.24 -14.77
CA ASP A 55 -9.27 10.78 -13.75
C ASP A 55 -9.96 9.79 -12.81
N ASN A 56 -9.18 8.86 -12.28
CA ASN A 56 -9.61 8.01 -11.19
C ASN A 56 -9.17 8.63 -9.85
N ALA A 57 -9.77 8.18 -8.76
CA ALA A 57 -9.20 8.37 -7.43
C ALA A 57 -9.17 7.06 -6.66
N HIS A 58 -8.08 6.83 -5.94
CA HIS A 58 -7.97 5.77 -4.96
C HIS A 58 -8.34 6.33 -3.59
N VAL A 59 -9.30 5.69 -2.96
CA VAL A 59 -9.66 5.89 -1.56
C VAL A 59 -9.06 4.71 -0.81
N LEU A 60 -8.16 4.99 0.12
CA LEU A 60 -7.34 4.00 0.80
C LEU A 60 -7.56 4.08 2.31
N LEU A 61 -7.68 2.93 2.96
CA LEU A 61 -7.65 2.81 4.42
C LEU A 61 -6.36 2.14 4.86
N PHE A 62 -5.72 2.75 5.85
CA PHE A 62 -4.53 2.25 6.48
C PHE A 62 -4.78 1.93 7.94
N ASP A 63 -4.18 0.85 8.43
CA ASP A 63 -4.11 0.56 9.86
C ASP A 63 -3.42 1.73 10.60
N PRO A 64 -3.97 2.23 11.71
CA PRO A 64 -3.42 3.39 12.39
C PRO A 64 -2.10 3.10 13.13
N GLU A 65 -1.80 1.84 13.44
CA GLU A 65 -0.60 1.42 14.16
C GLU A 65 0.46 0.90 13.19
N THR A 66 0.07 -0.01 12.29
CA THR A 66 1.00 -0.66 11.35
C THR A 66 1.13 0.09 10.04
N PHE A 67 0.25 1.05 9.73
CA PHE A 67 0.17 1.74 8.43
C PHE A 67 0.13 0.81 7.21
N GLU A 68 -0.30 -0.44 7.40
CA GLU A 68 -0.57 -1.35 6.29
C GLU A 68 -1.87 -0.95 5.58
N LEU A 69 -1.91 -1.11 4.25
CA LEU A 69 -3.11 -0.90 3.46
C LEU A 69 -4.11 -2.04 3.74
N VAL A 70 -5.27 -1.70 4.30
CA VAL A 70 -6.30 -2.69 4.69
C VAL A 70 -7.52 -2.71 3.78
N ALA A 71 -7.80 -1.60 3.09
CA ALA A 71 -8.89 -1.50 2.13
C ALA A 71 -8.56 -0.49 1.03
N SER A 72 -9.02 -0.76 -0.19
CA SER A 72 -8.83 0.14 -1.32
C SER A 72 -10.06 0.15 -2.21
N LYS A 73 -10.47 1.35 -2.62
CA LYS A 73 -11.57 1.57 -3.54
C LYS A 73 -11.18 2.56 -4.62
N ILE A 74 -11.46 2.21 -5.86
CA ILE A 74 -11.31 3.11 -7.00
C ILE A 74 -12.64 3.82 -7.26
N LEU A 75 -12.58 5.15 -7.35
CA LEU A 75 -13.65 5.99 -7.84
C LEU A 75 -13.37 6.33 -9.31
N ASN A 76 -14.26 5.89 -10.20
CA ASN A 76 -14.20 6.18 -11.63
C ASN A 76 -15.61 6.44 -12.17
N PRO A 77 -15.88 7.59 -12.82
CA PRO A 77 -14.99 8.76 -12.94
C PRO A 77 -14.87 9.54 -11.62
N PHE A 78 -13.74 10.19 -11.39
CA PHE A 78 -13.55 11.08 -10.24
C PHE A 78 -13.62 12.55 -10.65
N LEU A 79 -14.54 13.30 -10.03
CA LEU A 79 -14.66 14.74 -10.21
C LEU A 79 -15.19 15.40 -8.93
N PRO A 80 -14.34 16.06 -8.11
CA PRO A 80 -14.79 16.72 -6.89
C PRO A 80 -15.82 17.85 -7.14
N PRO A 81 -16.82 18.04 -6.26
CA PRO A 81 -17.09 17.22 -5.09
C PRO A 81 -17.63 15.83 -5.45
N SER A 82 -17.10 14.78 -4.82
CA SER A 82 -17.47 13.37 -5.08
C SER A 82 -17.73 12.65 -3.77
N THR A 83 -18.83 11.89 -3.68
CA THR A 83 -19.12 11.06 -2.51
C THR A 83 -18.28 9.79 -2.52
N PHE A 84 -17.95 9.28 -1.33
CA PHE A 84 -17.27 8.00 -1.18
C PHE A 84 -17.86 7.21 -0.01
N SER A 85 -17.72 5.89 -0.09
CA SER A 85 -17.97 4.95 0.99
C SER A 85 -16.96 3.82 0.84
N ILE A 86 -16.12 3.62 1.84
CA ILE A 86 -15.10 2.56 1.88
C ILE A 86 -15.30 1.72 3.14
N GLY A 87 -15.34 0.40 3.00
CA GLY A 87 -15.68 -0.48 4.12
C GLY A 87 -15.35 -1.94 3.86
N GLN A 88 -16.05 -2.82 4.58
CA GLN A 88 -15.77 -4.27 4.57
C GLN A 88 -15.73 -4.90 3.16
N ASP A 89 -16.56 -4.43 2.23
CA ASP A 89 -16.61 -4.92 0.85
C ASP A 89 -15.36 -4.56 0.03
N ASP A 90 -14.61 -3.54 0.46
CA ASP A 90 -13.40 -3.03 -0.19
C ASP A 90 -12.10 -3.56 0.48
N ALA A 91 -12.23 -4.45 1.46
CA ALA A 91 -11.14 -4.99 2.28
C ALA A 91 -10.91 -6.49 2.03
N SER A 92 -9.65 -6.92 2.12
CA SER A 92 -9.28 -8.35 2.01
C SER A 92 -9.40 -9.09 3.35
N GLN A 93 -9.49 -8.36 4.46
CA GLN A 93 -9.62 -8.89 5.81
C GLN A 93 -10.79 -8.26 6.55
N PRO A 94 -11.32 -8.89 7.62
CA PRO A 94 -12.34 -8.28 8.47
C PRO A 94 -11.86 -6.96 9.05
N LEU A 95 -12.62 -5.89 8.83
CA LEU A 95 -12.33 -4.58 9.37
C LEU A 95 -12.89 -4.46 10.78
N SER A 96 -12.11 -3.85 11.70
CA SER A 96 -12.55 -3.55 13.05
C SER A 96 -11.81 -2.34 13.61
N GLY A 97 -12.51 -1.53 14.42
CA GLY A 97 -11.90 -0.36 15.06
C GLY A 97 -11.84 0.87 14.16
N SER A 98 -10.66 1.51 14.10
CA SER A 98 -10.45 2.79 13.45
C SER A 98 -9.34 2.71 12.41
N TYR A 99 -9.45 3.50 11.34
CA TYR A 99 -8.50 3.49 10.22
C TYR A 99 -8.14 4.90 9.78
N ARG A 100 -6.95 5.07 9.21
CA ARG A 100 -6.54 6.33 8.59
C ARG A 100 -6.93 6.34 7.12
N LEU A 101 -7.53 7.43 6.67
CA LEU A 101 -8.01 7.63 5.31
C LEU A 101 -6.97 8.42 4.51
N LEU A 102 -6.70 7.97 3.29
CA LEU A 102 -5.94 8.71 2.30
C LEU A 102 -6.65 8.64 0.95
N VAL A 103 -6.67 9.77 0.24
CA VAL A 103 -7.16 9.84 -1.14
C VAL A 103 -6.10 10.46 -2.02
N LEU A 104 -5.83 9.81 -3.15
CA LEU A 104 -5.03 10.33 -4.26
C LEU A 104 -5.74 10.11 -5.60
N THR A 105 -5.47 10.97 -6.57
CA THR A 105 -5.90 10.75 -7.96
C THR A 105 -4.92 9.86 -8.68
N ASP A 106 -5.42 9.04 -9.58
CA ASP A 106 -4.64 8.17 -10.45
C ASP A 106 -5.07 8.39 -11.90
N LYS A 107 -4.14 8.84 -12.73
CA LYS A 107 -4.36 9.15 -14.14
C LYS A 107 -3.95 8.03 -15.09
N ASN A 108 -3.03 7.17 -14.65
CA ASN A 108 -2.36 6.20 -15.53
C ASN A 108 -2.67 4.73 -15.15
N GLY A 109 -3.42 4.50 -14.07
CA GLY A 109 -3.75 3.18 -13.54
C GLY A 109 -2.71 2.60 -12.58
N ASP A 110 -1.69 3.37 -12.19
CA ASP A 110 -0.65 2.96 -11.24
C ASP A 110 -0.51 3.98 -10.08
N PRO A 111 -1.12 3.71 -8.91
CA PRO A 111 -1.12 4.63 -7.77
C PRO A 111 0.25 4.78 -7.09
N ASN A 112 1.25 3.96 -7.47
CA ASN A 112 2.59 4.01 -6.88
C ASN A 112 3.55 4.92 -7.66
N LEU A 113 3.18 5.33 -8.88
CA LEU A 113 4.00 6.16 -9.75
C LEU A 113 3.31 7.50 -10.00
N PRO A 114 3.70 8.57 -9.26
CA PRO A 114 3.07 9.87 -9.39
C PRO A 114 3.25 10.42 -10.81
N THR A 115 2.13 10.78 -11.44
CA THR A 115 2.09 11.42 -12.76
C THR A 115 1.80 12.91 -12.63
N ALA A 116 2.32 13.71 -13.58
CA ALA A 116 2.09 15.15 -13.60
C ALA A 116 0.60 15.51 -13.52
N GLY A 117 0.24 16.33 -12.54
CA GLY A 117 -1.12 16.79 -12.30
C GLY A 117 -1.99 15.83 -11.50
N GLU A 118 -1.43 14.76 -10.94
CA GLU A 118 -2.06 14.02 -9.84
C GLU A 118 -2.00 14.82 -8.55
N VAL A 119 -2.97 14.59 -7.67
CA VAL A 119 -3.15 15.28 -6.41
C VAL A 119 -3.41 14.27 -5.30
N ILE A 120 -3.02 14.63 -4.09
CA ILE A 120 -3.14 13.83 -2.89
C ILE A 120 -3.68 14.71 -1.75
N GLY A 121 -4.41 14.12 -0.82
CA GLY A 121 -4.77 14.79 0.44
C GLY A 121 -3.86 14.42 1.61
N PRO A 122 -4.11 14.97 2.80
CA PRO A 122 -3.41 14.55 4.01
C PRO A 122 -3.90 13.18 4.49
N LEU A 123 -2.99 12.36 5.02
CA LEU A 123 -3.38 11.15 5.76
C LEU A 123 -4.16 11.57 7.00
N SER A 124 -5.41 11.11 7.12
CA SER A 124 -6.31 11.56 8.18
C SER A 124 -5.84 11.12 9.57
N GLN A 125 -6.45 11.70 10.61
CA GLN A 125 -6.47 11.06 11.93
C GLN A 125 -7.27 9.75 11.87
N PRO A 126 -7.07 8.79 12.79
CA PRO A 126 -7.85 7.56 12.83
C PRO A 126 -9.36 7.86 12.91
N LEU A 127 -10.13 7.27 12.00
CA LEU A 127 -11.58 7.37 11.90
C LEU A 127 -12.20 6.02 12.24
N PRO A 128 -13.14 5.95 13.20
CA PRO A 128 -13.82 4.69 13.50
C PRO A 128 -14.70 4.25 12.33
N LEU A 129 -14.83 2.94 12.13
CA LEU A 129 -15.89 2.39 11.27
C LEU A 129 -17.26 2.88 11.74
N GLY A 130 -18.15 3.19 10.80
CA GLY A 130 -19.42 3.86 11.06
C GLY A 130 -19.35 5.39 10.99
N THR A 131 -18.16 5.97 10.73
CA THR A 131 -18.06 7.43 10.57
C THR A 131 -18.70 7.88 9.25
N GLU A 132 -19.69 8.75 9.36
CA GLU A 132 -20.39 9.35 8.22
C GLU A 132 -20.09 10.85 8.09
N GLY A 133 -20.30 11.39 6.88
CA GLY A 133 -20.21 12.83 6.63
C GLY A 133 -18.79 13.39 6.66
N VAL A 134 -17.78 12.54 6.48
CA VAL A 134 -16.37 12.96 6.44
C VAL A 134 -16.16 13.96 5.29
N LYS A 135 -15.60 15.13 5.60
CA LYS A 135 -15.16 16.10 4.58
C LYS A 135 -13.66 15.93 4.38
N TYR A 136 -13.29 15.28 3.28
CA TYR A 136 -11.89 15.05 2.92
C TYR A 136 -11.50 15.98 1.77
N SER A 137 -10.31 16.60 1.83
CA SER A 137 -9.83 17.46 0.75
C SER A 137 -8.55 16.90 0.14
N VAL A 138 -8.53 16.70 -1.17
CA VAL A 138 -7.26 16.60 -1.91
C VAL A 138 -6.75 18.01 -2.12
N ASP A 139 -5.54 18.31 -1.67
CA ASP A 139 -5.13 19.71 -1.45
C ASP A 139 -3.77 20.08 -2.06
N ARG A 140 -2.98 19.11 -2.50
CA ARG A 140 -1.65 19.34 -3.08
C ARG A 140 -1.32 18.38 -4.22
N PRO A 141 -0.38 18.73 -5.10
CA PRO A 141 0.15 17.80 -6.11
C PRO A 141 0.75 16.55 -5.45
N PHE A 142 0.51 15.39 -6.05
CA PHE A 142 1.12 14.13 -5.63
C PHE A 142 2.56 14.08 -6.14
N GLN A 143 3.50 14.03 -5.20
CA GLN A 143 4.93 13.86 -5.47
C GLN A 143 5.47 12.62 -4.77
N VAL A 144 5.01 12.39 -3.53
CA VAL A 144 5.40 11.28 -2.68
C VAL A 144 4.30 11.02 -1.65
N PHE A 145 4.19 9.80 -1.13
CA PHE A 145 3.29 9.47 -0.03
C PHE A 145 3.69 10.17 1.28
N PRO A 146 2.74 10.35 2.22
CA PRO A 146 3.03 10.85 3.57
C PRO A 146 4.14 10.05 4.25
N SER A 147 5.02 10.75 4.96
CA SER A 147 6.19 10.18 5.65
C SER A 147 5.85 9.01 6.58
N GLU A 148 4.68 9.03 7.19
CA GLU A 148 4.18 7.99 8.09
C GLU A 148 3.90 6.67 7.36
N LEU A 149 3.45 6.73 6.11
CA LEU A 149 3.28 5.54 5.27
C LEU A 149 4.61 5.09 4.68
N LEU A 150 5.52 6.03 4.42
CA LEU A 150 6.90 5.71 4.01
C LEU A 150 7.72 5.11 5.16
N ALA A 151 7.36 5.41 6.41
CA ALA A 151 7.99 4.86 7.61
C ALA A 151 7.60 3.39 7.86
N VAL A 152 6.60 2.87 7.13
CA VAL A 152 6.23 1.46 7.11
C VAL A 152 6.71 0.82 5.82
N GLU A 153 8.03 0.76 5.75
CA GLU A 153 8.72 -0.44 5.32
C GLU A 153 9.76 -0.81 6.38
N THR A 154 9.35 -0.81 7.65
CA THR A 154 10.12 -1.44 8.71
C THR A 154 9.47 -2.76 9.02
N ASP A 155 9.97 -3.80 8.37
CA ASP A 155 9.82 -5.16 8.90
C ASP A 155 10.08 -5.15 10.40
N SER A 156 9.30 -5.94 11.15
CA SER A 156 9.59 -6.11 12.57
C SER A 156 11.05 -6.50 12.78
N PRO A 157 11.69 -6.06 13.88
CA PRO A 157 13.05 -6.43 14.22
C PRO A 157 13.34 -7.92 14.06
N ASP A 158 12.37 -8.76 14.40
CA ASP A 158 12.48 -10.23 14.42
C ASP A 158 12.28 -10.87 13.04
N THR A 159 11.67 -10.13 12.09
CA THR A 159 11.34 -10.61 10.75
C THR A 159 12.16 -9.96 9.65
N SER A 160 13.25 -9.27 10.01
CA SER A 160 14.17 -8.62 9.06
C SER A 160 15.63 -8.80 9.36
N ILE A 161 16.42 -8.64 8.31
CA ILE A 161 17.85 -8.39 8.39
C ILE A 161 18.06 -6.89 8.26
N ARG A 162 18.73 -6.28 9.23
CA ARG A 162 18.97 -4.85 9.32
C ARG A 162 20.45 -4.56 9.52
N GLY A 163 20.90 -3.42 9.03
CA GLY A 163 22.30 -3.04 9.14
C GLY A 163 22.66 -1.75 8.42
N THR A 164 23.95 -1.54 8.22
CA THR A 164 24.54 -0.40 7.53
C THR A 164 25.39 -0.88 6.36
N ILE A 165 25.14 -0.32 5.19
CA ILE A 165 25.87 -0.61 3.97
C ILE A 165 27.04 0.35 3.85
N THR A 166 28.23 -0.18 3.65
CA THR A 166 29.46 0.56 3.34
C THR A 166 29.96 0.18 1.94
N VAL A 167 30.93 0.93 1.43
CA VAL A 167 31.58 0.63 0.14
C VAL A 167 33.08 0.63 0.34
N ALA A 168 33.73 -0.42 -0.18
CA ALA A 168 35.18 -0.54 -0.13
C ALA A 168 35.85 0.72 -0.72
N PRO A 169 36.88 1.28 -0.07
CA PRO A 169 37.51 2.54 -0.48
C PRO A 169 37.88 2.61 -1.98
N GLU A 170 38.39 1.51 -2.53
CA GLU A 170 38.76 1.37 -3.94
C GLU A 170 37.59 1.46 -4.94
N LEU A 171 36.36 1.23 -4.48
CA LEU A 171 35.15 1.22 -5.32
C LEU A 171 34.30 2.49 -5.17
N GLN A 172 34.58 3.36 -4.19
CA GLN A 172 33.80 4.59 -3.97
C GLN A 172 33.73 5.49 -5.20
N SER A 173 34.82 5.56 -5.98
CA SER A 173 34.90 6.36 -7.21
C SER A 173 33.95 5.89 -8.33
N LYS A 174 33.36 4.69 -8.22
CA LYS A 174 32.41 4.14 -9.20
C LYS A 174 30.96 4.53 -8.91
N LEU A 175 30.68 5.09 -7.73
CA LEU A 175 29.33 5.50 -7.35
C LEU A 175 28.91 6.75 -8.11
N GLY A 176 27.74 6.67 -8.72
CA GLY A 176 27.02 7.82 -9.26
C GLY A 176 26.08 8.43 -8.22
N LEU A 177 25.77 9.71 -8.37
CA LEU A 177 24.81 10.41 -7.49
C LEU A 177 23.36 9.88 -7.65
N GLU A 178 23.07 9.30 -8.81
CA GLU A 178 21.77 8.72 -9.17
C GLU A 178 21.76 7.19 -9.02
N ASP A 179 22.80 6.61 -8.40
CA ASP A 179 22.85 5.17 -8.20
C ASP A 179 21.76 4.75 -7.22
N ARG A 180 20.98 3.76 -7.64
CA ARG A 180 20.01 3.08 -6.79
C ARG A 180 20.65 1.88 -6.12
N LEU A 181 20.01 1.41 -5.07
CA LEU A 181 20.40 0.21 -4.37
C LEU A 181 19.35 -0.88 -4.57
N VAL A 182 19.80 -2.09 -4.84
CA VAL A 182 18.95 -3.29 -4.93
C VAL A 182 19.42 -4.28 -3.87
N ILE A 183 18.53 -4.60 -2.94
CA ILE A 183 18.78 -5.52 -1.83
C ILE A 183 17.98 -6.79 -2.11
N MET A 184 18.63 -7.94 -2.02
CA MET A 184 18.02 -9.23 -2.33
C MET A 184 18.36 -10.27 -1.27
N LEU A 185 17.35 -11.07 -0.90
CA LEU A 185 17.54 -12.32 -0.15
C LEU A 185 17.44 -13.50 -1.10
N PHE A 186 18.34 -14.46 -0.97
CA PHE A 186 18.33 -15.71 -1.71
C PHE A 186 18.15 -16.89 -0.76
N ASP A 187 17.19 -17.75 -1.08
CA ASP A 187 17.05 -19.06 -0.46
C ASP A 187 18.08 -20.01 -1.11
N PRO A 188 18.99 -20.63 -0.32
CA PRO A 188 20.01 -21.53 -0.85
C PRO A 188 19.45 -22.75 -1.59
N GLN A 189 18.20 -23.14 -1.34
CA GLN A 189 17.56 -24.28 -2.02
C GLN A 189 16.93 -23.90 -3.36
N GLN A 190 16.46 -22.66 -3.50
CA GLN A 190 15.69 -22.23 -4.67
C GLN A 190 16.56 -21.56 -5.74
N GLY A 191 17.75 -21.08 -5.40
CA GLY A 191 18.69 -20.46 -6.35
C GLY A 191 18.18 -19.15 -6.99
N ARG A 192 17.09 -18.57 -6.46
CA ARG A 192 16.46 -17.33 -6.94
C ARG A 192 16.21 -16.36 -5.78
N PRO A 193 16.05 -15.05 -6.04
CA PRO A 193 15.63 -14.10 -5.02
C PRO A 193 14.28 -14.50 -4.44
N VAL A 194 14.18 -14.44 -3.11
CA VAL A 194 12.95 -14.68 -2.34
C VAL A 194 12.39 -13.42 -1.70
N ALA A 195 13.21 -12.36 -1.61
CA ALA A 195 12.78 -11.02 -1.25
C ALA A 195 13.63 -9.99 -2.01
N ILE A 196 13.02 -8.88 -2.42
CA ILE A 196 13.70 -7.78 -3.13
C ILE A 196 13.21 -6.44 -2.58
N LYS A 197 14.16 -5.54 -2.27
CA LYS A 197 13.89 -4.14 -1.93
C LYS A 197 14.77 -3.24 -2.78
N MET A 198 14.19 -2.16 -3.32
CA MET A 198 14.92 -1.18 -4.12
C MET A 198 14.89 0.17 -3.41
N LEU A 199 16.05 0.80 -3.26
CA LEU A 199 16.17 2.15 -2.72
C LEU A 199 16.53 3.11 -3.86
N PRO A 200 15.80 4.22 -4.01
CA PRO A 200 15.95 5.13 -5.16
C PRO A 200 17.23 5.97 -5.12
N SER A 201 17.99 5.92 -4.01
CA SER A 201 19.27 6.61 -3.89
C SER A 201 20.19 5.86 -2.95
N PHE A 202 21.49 5.92 -3.24
CA PHE A 202 22.53 5.33 -2.43
C PHE A 202 23.59 6.36 -2.02
N ARG A 203 23.76 6.55 -0.70
CA ARG A 203 24.75 7.45 -0.09
C ARG A 203 25.42 6.75 1.10
N PRO A 204 26.47 5.95 0.86
CA PRO A 204 27.14 5.21 1.93
C PRO A 204 27.88 6.14 2.91
N PRO A 205 27.93 5.79 4.22
CA PRO A 205 27.26 4.65 4.83
C PRO A 205 25.74 4.85 4.92
N GLN A 206 24.96 3.83 4.57
CA GLN A 206 23.50 3.91 4.51
C GLN A 206 22.82 2.73 5.20
N ASN A 207 21.86 3.00 6.06
CA ASN A 207 21.09 1.96 6.74
C ASN A 207 20.16 1.22 5.78
N PHE A 208 19.93 -0.06 6.04
CA PHE A 208 19.02 -0.90 5.29
C PHE A 208 18.23 -1.85 6.19
N SER A 209 17.09 -2.32 5.65
CA SER A 209 16.29 -3.41 6.20
C SER A 209 15.71 -4.21 5.05
N ILE A 210 15.68 -5.54 5.18
CA ILE A 210 14.96 -6.43 4.26
C ILE A 210 14.41 -7.64 5.00
N GLY A 211 13.16 -8.01 4.68
CA GLY A 211 12.43 -9.03 5.43
C GLY A 211 11.08 -9.39 4.83
N GLN A 212 10.15 -9.84 5.68
CA GLN A 212 8.87 -10.43 5.29
C GLN A 212 8.03 -9.55 4.36
N THR A 213 8.02 -8.24 4.58
CA THR A 213 7.29 -7.27 3.73
C THR A 213 7.85 -7.17 2.31
N ASN A 214 9.11 -7.57 2.11
CA ASN A 214 9.77 -7.58 0.80
C ASN A 214 9.71 -8.94 0.11
N ALA A 215 9.02 -9.93 0.69
CA ALA A 215 8.96 -11.29 0.19
C ALA A 215 8.25 -11.37 -1.18
N MET A 216 8.88 -12.06 -2.12
CA MET A 216 8.33 -12.28 -3.46
C MET A 216 7.22 -13.34 -3.44
N GLY A 217 6.15 -13.11 -4.21
CA GLY A 217 5.10 -14.10 -4.43
C GLY A 217 4.29 -14.44 -3.18
N GLY A 218 4.26 -13.56 -2.17
CA GLY A 218 3.51 -13.76 -0.93
C GLY A 218 4.02 -14.91 -0.06
N GLN A 219 5.24 -15.39 -0.29
CA GLN A 219 5.80 -16.50 0.50
C GLN A 219 6.17 -16.05 1.91
N GLN A 220 5.98 -16.94 2.88
CA GLN A 220 6.48 -16.72 4.23
C GLN A 220 8.00 -16.93 4.23
N LEU A 221 8.75 -15.94 4.70
CA LEU A 221 10.17 -16.08 4.94
C LEU A 221 10.38 -16.77 6.29
N SER A 222 11.12 -17.86 6.27
CA SER A 222 11.52 -18.63 7.45
C SER A 222 12.93 -19.19 7.25
N GLY A 223 13.81 -18.97 8.23
CA GLY A 223 15.17 -19.53 8.22
C GLY A 223 16.25 -18.50 7.90
N LYS A 224 17.29 -18.93 7.18
CA LYS A 224 18.48 -18.13 6.89
C LYS A 224 18.67 -17.94 5.39
N TYR A 225 19.13 -16.76 5.00
CA TYR A 225 19.21 -16.31 3.62
C TYR A 225 20.60 -15.81 3.25
N SER A 226 20.98 -15.95 1.98
CA SER A 226 22.14 -15.21 1.44
C SER A 226 21.68 -13.81 1.07
N LEU A 227 22.35 -12.80 1.62
CA LEU A 227 22.10 -11.39 1.34
C LEU A 227 23.01 -10.93 0.20
N ARG A 228 22.43 -10.29 -0.81
CA ARG A 228 23.16 -9.64 -1.89
C ARG A 228 22.64 -8.23 -2.05
N ILE A 229 23.55 -7.28 -2.10
CA ILE A 229 23.23 -5.87 -2.29
C ILE A 229 24.06 -5.36 -3.45
N LEU A 230 23.43 -4.71 -4.43
CA LEU A 230 24.12 -4.16 -5.60
C LEU A 230 23.62 -2.76 -5.94
N THR A 231 24.47 -1.97 -6.57
CA THR A 231 24.08 -0.70 -7.19
C THR A 231 23.44 -0.96 -8.55
N ASP A 232 22.36 -0.26 -8.86
CA ASP A 232 21.70 -0.30 -10.17
C ASP A 232 21.74 1.09 -10.83
N LYS A 233 22.45 1.18 -11.95
CA LYS A 233 22.64 2.42 -12.71
C LYS A 233 21.66 2.61 -13.86
N ASN A 234 21.02 1.54 -14.34
CA ASN A 234 20.26 1.56 -15.60
C ASN A 234 18.78 1.18 -15.46
N SER A 235 18.29 0.93 -14.25
CA SER A 235 16.91 0.53 -13.94
C SER A 235 16.62 -0.90 -14.32
N GLN A 236 17.66 -1.73 -14.44
CA GLN A 236 17.55 -3.13 -14.81
C GLN A 236 18.38 -3.96 -13.84
N PRO A 237 17.85 -4.28 -12.64
CA PRO A 237 18.58 -5.00 -11.59
C PRO A 237 19.10 -6.40 -12.00
N PHE A 238 18.57 -6.93 -13.10
CA PHE A 238 18.97 -8.22 -13.68
C PHE A 238 19.92 -8.08 -14.87
N GLN A 239 20.44 -6.90 -15.17
CA GLN A 239 21.50 -6.65 -16.13
C GLN A 239 22.64 -5.94 -15.41
N SER A 240 23.89 -6.35 -15.66
CA SER A 240 25.05 -5.63 -15.13
C SER A 240 25.51 -4.59 -16.15
N VAL A 241 25.74 -3.35 -15.72
CA VAL A 241 26.45 -2.34 -16.52
C VAL A 241 27.80 -1.97 -15.91
N PRO A 242 28.78 -1.53 -16.73
CA PRO A 242 30.07 -1.12 -16.23
C PRO A 242 29.96 -0.06 -15.12
N GLY A 243 30.67 -0.29 -14.03
CA GLY A 243 30.69 0.61 -12.88
C GLY A 243 29.74 0.22 -11.74
N GLU A 244 28.87 -0.77 -11.93
CA GLU A 244 28.09 -1.31 -10.82
C GLU A 244 28.97 -2.12 -9.85
N ILE A 245 28.56 -2.12 -8.59
CA ILE A 245 29.23 -2.80 -7.49
C ILE A 245 28.23 -3.67 -6.73
N ILE A 246 28.74 -4.71 -6.07
CA ILE A 246 27.96 -5.69 -5.33
C ILE A 246 28.70 -6.11 -4.06
N GLY A 247 27.95 -6.38 -3.00
CA GLY A 247 28.38 -7.10 -1.82
C GLY A 247 27.59 -8.41 -1.70
N ARG A 248 28.24 -9.44 -1.17
CA ARG A 248 27.64 -10.76 -0.95
C ARG A 248 27.93 -11.21 0.47
N SER A 249 26.92 -11.72 1.17
CA SER A 249 27.14 -12.30 2.49
C SER A 249 28.04 -13.54 2.39
N GLN A 250 29.02 -13.65 3.28
CA GLN A 250 29.93 -14.80 3.36
C GLN A 250 29.22 -16.08 3.88
N GLY A 251 28.08 -15.90 4.55
CA GLY A 251 27.25 -16.98 5.07
C GLY A 251 25.77 -16.65 4.99
N LEU A 252 24.94 -17.58 5.47
CA LEU A 252 23.50 -17.37 5.58
C LEU A 252 23.17 -16.57 6.83
N ILE A 253 22.32 -15.56 6.68
CA ILE A 253 21.91 -14.62 7.72
C ILE A 253 20.48 -14.94 8.13
N SER A 254 20.23 -15.05 9.44
CA SER A 254 18.89 -15.25 9.97
C SER A 254 18.09 -13.95 9.91
N LEU A 255 16.78 -14.05 9.64
CA LEU A 255 15.85 -12.99 10.03
C LEU A 255 15.99 -12.72 11.54
N GLY A 256 15.82 -11.46 11.95
CA GLY A 256 16.09 -11.02 13.31
C GLY A 256 17.47 -10.37 13.49
N THR A 257 18.37 -10.54 12.52
CA THR A 257 19.74 -10.00 12.61
C THR A 257 19.71 -8.48 12.47
N GLY A 258 20.14 -7.77 13.51
CA GLY A 258 20.34 -6.31 13.49
C GLY A 258 21.82 -5.93 13.44
N ASP A 259 22.07 -4.63 13.25
CA ASP A 259 23.40 -4.01 13.31
C ASP A 259 24.46 -4.67 12.40
N LEU A 260 24.03 -5.23 11.26
CA LEU A 260 24.95 -5.85 10.31
C LEU A 260 25.74 -4.78 9.56
N GLU A 261 27.06 -4.81 9.65
CA GLU A 261 27.92 -4.08 8.72
C GLU A 261 28.05 -4.89 7.42
N PHE A 262 27.63 -4.31 6.29
CA PHE A 262 27.62 -4.97 4.99
C PHE A 262 28.38 -4.14 3.95
N GLU A 263 29.55 -4.62 3.56
CA GLU A 263 30.39 -3.91 2.59
C GLU A 263 30.09 -4.33 1.14
N LEU A 264 29.96 -3.35 0.24
CA LEU A 264 30.04 -3.57 -1.20
C LEU A 264 31.51 -3.53 -1.62
N ASP A 265 32.08 -4.70 -1.88
CA ASP A 265 33.52 -4.92 -2.00
C ASP A 265 33.95 -5.37 -3.41
N GLN A 266 33.00 -5.63 -4.31
CA GLN A 266 33.28 -6.22 -5.62
C GLN A 266 32.61 -5.45 -6.76
N PRO A 267 33.23 -5.36 -7.95
CA PRO A 267 32.53 -4.99 -9.17
C PRO A 267 31.42 -5.99 -9.48
N TYR A 268 30.25 -5.51 -9.89
CA TYR A 268 29.18 -6.37 -10.37
C TYR A 268 29.41 -6.72 -11.83
N ILE A 269 29.89 -7.93 -12.06
CA ILE A 269 30.09 -8.54 -13.37
C ILE A 269 29.27 -9.83 -13.38
N ARG A 270 28.40 -10.01 -14.37
CA ARG A 270 27.64 -11.24 -14.57
C ARG A 270 28.38 -12.24 -15.44
#